data_AF-A0A927P9T6-F1
#
_entry.id   AF-A0A927P9T6-F1
#
_cell.length_a   1.000
_cell.length_b   1.000
_cell.length_c   1.000
_cell.angle_alpha   90.00
_cell.angle_beta   90.00
_cell.angle_gamma   90.00
#
_symmetry.space_group_name_H-M   'P 1'
#
loop_
_entity.id
_entity.type
_entity.pdbx_description
1 polymer ?
#
loop_
_entity_poly.entity_id
_entity_poly.type
_entity_poly.pdbx_seq_one_letter_code
_entity_poly.pdbx_strand_id
1 'polypeptide(L)'
;MDALLKIVQTINLYLSDYILIILLVGCGLYFSIKTKFVQVRCFGEGMKKVFGNFSLSGKKQQSGLSSFQALATAIAAQVGTGNIVGACGAILIGGPGAIFWMWIIAFLGMATIYAEAVLAQKTRVVNADGTVEGGPVYYIKTAFKGSFGKFLAAFFSISAILALGFMGAMVQSNSIGESCYNAFGIPTWVMGLAVSVIAVLIFIGGVQRIGSVTEKLVPVMATLYLVGGLIVLIARIKYIPETIGMIFKYAFVPNALIGGSIGYALKQAISQGVKRGLFSNEAGMGST
;
A
#
# COMPACT_ATOMS: atom_id res chain seq x y z
N MET A 1 -15.57 25.80 -11.24
CA MET A 1 -14.58 24.78 -10.78
C MET A 1 -14.43 24.80 -9.26
N ASP A 2 -14.43 25.97 -8.63
CA ASP A 2 -14.18 26.11 -7.18
C ASP A 2 -15.27 25.51 -6.28
N ALA A 3 -16.55 25.56 -6.69
CA ALA A 3 -17.64 24.93 -5.93
C ALA A 3 -17.52 23.40 -5.91
N LEU A 4 -17.18 22.79 -7.05
CA LEU A 4 -16.93 21.35 -7.15
C LEU A 4 -15.72 20.94 -6.31
N LEU A 5 -14.62 21.71 -6.41
CA LEU A 5 -13.41 21.49 -5.61
C LEU A 5 -13.73 21.52 -4.11
N LYS A 6 -14.50 22.51 -3.63
CA LYS A 6 -14.90 22.62 -2.23
C LYS A 6 -15.78 21.46 -1.76
N ILE A 7 -16.69 20.99 -2.61
CA ILE A 7 -17.53 19.82 -2.29
C ILE A 7 -16.65 18.57 -2.18
N VAL A 8 -15.77 18.33 -3.15
CA VAL A 8 -14.85 17.20 -3.15
C VAL A 8 -13.92 17.24 -1.93
N GLN A 9 -13.39 18.40 -1.58
CA GLN A 9 -12.54 18.58 -0.40
C GLN A 9 -13.31 18.31 0.90
N THR A 10 -14.54 18.79 1.02
CA THR A 10 -15.40 18.52 2.19
C THR A 10 -15.70 17.04 2.34
N ILE A 11 -16.08 16.37 1.24
CA ILE A 11 -16.34 14.92 1.24
C ILE A 11 -15.07 14.15 1.62
N ASN A 12 -13.93 14.51 1.03
CA ASN A 12 -12.64 13.91 1.35
C ASN A 12 -12.25 14.12 2.82
N LEU A 13 -12.52 15.30 3.39
CA LEU A 13 -12.28 15.55 4.82
C LEU A 13 -13.09 14.58 5.69
N TYR A 14 -14.40 14.44 5.45
CA TYR A 14 -15.22 13.52 6.25
C TYR A 14 -14.85 12.05 6.05
N LEU A 15 -14.70 11.62 4.79
CA LEU A 15 -14.35 10.23 4.48
C LEU A 15 -12.98 9.89 5.05
N SER A 16 -11.98 10.72 4.81
CA SER A 16 -10.60 10.37 5.09
C SER A 16 -10.19 10.69 6.54
N ASP A 17 -10.71 11.76 7.17
CA ASP A 17 -10.34 12.11 8.57
C ASP A 17 -11.11 11.30 9.62
N TYR A 18 -12.28 10.75 9.28
CA TYR A 18 -13.16 10.14 10.28
C TYR A 18 -13.55 8.72 9.90
N ILE A 19 -14.25 8.56 8.78
CA ILE A 19 -14.85 7.27 8.41
C ILE A 19 -13.76 6.23 8.14
N LEU A 20 -12.78 6.57 7.32
CA LEU A 20 -11.68 5.69 6.94
C LEU A 20 -10.84 5.28 8.15
N ILE A 21 -10.58 6.19 9.09
CA ILE A 21 -9.83 5.88 10.31
C ILE A 21 -10.59 4.89 11.18
N ILE A 22 -11.86 5.19 11.47
CA ILE A 22 -12.70 4.34 12.32
C ILE A 22 -12.86 2.95 11.70
N LEU A 23 -13.09 2.87 10.40
CA LEU A 23 -13.25 1.60 9.70
C LEU A 23 -11.94 0.79 9.65
N LEU A 24 -10.81 1.40 9.28
CA LEU A 24 -9.54 0.67 9.21
C LEU A 24 -9.05 0.20 10.57
N VAL A 25 -9.08 1.09 11.57
CA VAL A 25 -8.70 0.72 12.93
C VAL A 25 -9.67 -0.32 13.49
N GLY A 26 -10.98 -0.12 13.30
CA GLY A 26 -12.02 -1.03 13.77
C GLY A 26 -11.93 -2.42 13.13
N CYS A 27 -11.79 -2.49 11.80
CA CYS A 27 -11.61 -3.75 11.08
C CYS A 27 -10.28 -4.42 11.43
N GLY A 28 -9.19 -3.66 11.49
CA GLY A 28 -7.87 -4.18 11.85
C GLY A 28 -7.84 -4.76 13.27
N LEU A 29 -8.46 -4.08 14.24
CA LEU A 29 -8.64 -4.60 15.60
C LEU A 29 -9.55 -5.82 15.63
N TYR A 30 -10.70 -5.77 14.94
CA TYR A 30 -11.65 -6.88 14.86
C TYR A 30 -10.98 -8.14 14.31
N PHE A 31 -10.28 -8.03 13.17
CA PHE A 31 -9.58 -9.16 12.57
C PHE A 31 -8.39 -9.61 13.41
N SER A 32 -7.64 -8.69 14.01
CA SER A 32 -6.55 -9.04 14.93
C SER A 32 -7.07 -9.89 16.09
N ILE A 33 -8.15 -9.47 16.76
CA ILE A 33 -8.72 -10.20 17.90
C ILE A 33 -9.31 -11.53 17.43
N LYS A 34 -10.13 -11.53 16.38
CA LYS A 34 -10.81 -12.74 15.86
C LYS A 34 -9.84 -13.80 15.38
N THR A 35 -8.71 -13.40 14.80
CA THR A 35 -7.66 -14.31 14.33
C THR A 35 -6.62 -14.66 15.40
N LYS A 36 -6.82 -14.18 16.65
CA LYS A 36 -5.92 -14.35 17.80
C LYS A 36 -4.51 -13.82 17.50
N PHE A 37 -4.44 -12.57 17.05
CA PHE A 37 -3.25 -11.84 16.64
C PHE A 37 -2.37 -12.63 15.67
N VAL A 38 -2.95 -13.02 14.52
CA VAL A 38 -2.26 -13.80 13.48
C VAL A 38 -0.96 -13.15 13.01
N GLN A 39 -0.92 -11.82 12.97
CA GLN A 39 0.25 -11.04 12.57
C GLN A 39 1.44 -11.19 13.53
N VAL A 40 1.21 -11.63 14.77
CA VAL A 40 2.27 -11.96 15.74
C VAL A 40 2.52 -13.47 15.74
N ARG A 41 1.45 -14.27 15.88
CA ARG A 41 1.53 -15.72 16.05
C ARG A 41 2.12 -16.45 14.83
N CYS A 42 1.74 -16.05 13.62
CA CYS A 42 2.12 -16.72 12.38
C CYS A 42 3.25 -16.02 11.62
N PHE A 43 3.80 -14.93 12.15
CA PHE A 43 4.85 -14.16 11.48
C PHE A 43 6.09 -15.02 11.18
N GLY A 44 6.59 -15.76 12.17
CA GLY A 44 7.76 -16.63 12.00
C GLY A 44 7.53 -17.77 11.01
N GLU A 45 6.33 -18.37 11.00
CA GLU A 45 5.97 -19.40 10.00
C GLU A 45 5.87 -18.81 8.59
N GLY A 46 5.30 -17.61 8.46
CA GLY A 46 5.23 -16.88 7.19
C GLY A 46 6.62 -16.62 6.62
N MET A 47 7.54 -16.08 7.43
CA MET A 47 8.93 -15.86 7.05
C MET A 47 9.63 -17.15 6.63
N LYS A 48 9.46 -18.24 7.40
CA LYS A 48 10.03 -19.55 7.03
C LYS A 48 9.48 -20.10 5.71
N LYS A 49 8.20 -19.91 5.41
CA LYS A 49 7.62 -20.38 4.13
C LYS A 49 8.07 -19.53 2.94
N VAL A 50 8.23 -18.23 3.14
CA VAL A 50 8.72 -17.30 2.12
C VAL A 50 10.19 -17.53 1.80
N PHE A 51 11.04 -17.59 2.83
CA PHE A 51 12.50 -17.63 2.67
C PHE A 51 13.08 -19.05 2.75
N GLY A 52 12.35 -20.02 3.30
CA GLY A 52 12.83 -21.40 3.46
C GLY A 52 12.78 -22.23 2.18
N ASN A 53 11.97 -21.85 1.20
CA ASN A 53 11.92 -22.48 -0.13
C ASN A 53 12.76 -21.71 -1.17
N PHE A 54 13.89 -21.11 -0.76
CA PHE A 54 14.90 -20.53 -1.65
C PHE A 54 15.58 -21.62 -2.49
N SER A 55 14.83 -22.27 -3.37
CA SER A 55 15.37 -23.13 -4.40
C SER A 55 15.31 -22.35 -5.71
N LEU A 56 16.48 -21.90 -6.16
CA LEU A 56 16.73 -21.41 -7.53
C LEU A 56 16.37 -22.46 -8.62
N SER A 57 15.96 -23.66 -8.22
CA SER A 57 15.54 -24.80 -9.03
C SER A 57 14.12 -25.32 -8.70
N GLY A 58 13.27 -24.52 -8.06
CA GLY A 58 11.92 -24.92 -7.67
C GLY A 58 11.00 -25.19 -8.86
N LYS A 59 10.36 -26.37 -8.89
CA LYS A 59 9.45 -26.85 -9.95
C LYS A 59 8.47 -25.75 -10.40
N LYS A 60 8.49 -25.43 -11.70
CA LYS A 60 7.47 -24.60 -12.36
C LYS A 60 6.09 -25.16 -11.99
N GLN A 61 5.27 -24.39 -11.25
CA GLN A 61 3.85 -24.68 -11.20
C GLN A 61 3.30 -24.56 -12.62
N GLN A 62 2.55 -25.58 -13.07
CA GLN A 62 1.99 -25.65 -14.43
C GLN A 62 0.98 -24.52 -14.72
N SER A 63 0.55 -23.76 -13.71
CA SER A 63 -0.24 -22.54 -13.83
C SER A 63 -0.08 -21.68 -12.57
N GLY A 64 0.18 -20.38 -12.72
CA GLY A 64 0.32 -19.41 -11.61
C GLY A 64 1.76 -18.95 -11.28
N LEU A 65 1.88 -17.92 -10.42
CA LEU A 65 3.14 -17.40 -9.89
C LEU A 65 3.65 -18.29 -8.74
N SER A 66 4.96 -18.49 -8.63
CA SER A 66 5.55 -19.15 -7.44
C SER A 66 5.26 -18.33 -6.17
N SER A 67 5.37 -18.92 -4.97
CA SER A 67 5.15 -18.18 -3.72
C SER A 67 6.07 -16.97 -3.56
N PHE A 68 7.32 -17.07 -4.02
CA PHE A 68 8.26 -15.95 -4.02
C PHE A 68 7.88 -14.91 -5.08
N GLN A 69 7.51 -15.33 -6.29
CA GLN A 69 7.06 -14.43 -7.34
C GLN A 69 5.80 -13.67 -6.96
N ALA A 70 4.83 -14.34 -6.31
CA ALA A 70 3.61 -13.73 -5.80
C ALA A 70 3.94 -12.70 -4.71
N LEU A 71 4.84 -13.01 -3.78
CA LEU A 71 5.30 -12.06 -2.77
C LEU A 71 6.05 -10.89 -3.39
N ALA A 72 7.02 -11.15 -4.28
CA ALA A 72 7.78 -10.11 -4.96
C ALA A 72 6.85 -9.19 -5.75
N THR A 73 5.83 -9.74 -6.41
CA THR A 73 4.80 -8.98 -7.13
C THR A 73 3.96 -8.12 -6.19
N ALA A 74 3.52 -8.67 -5.05
CA ALA A 74 2.79 -7.91 -4.05
C ALA A 74 3.64 -6.77 -3.44
N ILE A 75 4.91 -7.04 -3.15
CA ILE A 75 5.87 -6.02 -2.67
C ILE A 75 6.11 -4.97 -3.75
N ALA A 76 6.21 -5.34 -5.03
CA ALA A 76 6.36 -4.38 -6.12
C ALA A 76 5.18 -3.42 -6.23
N ALA A 77 3.97 -3.95 -6.05
CA ALA A 77 2.75 -3.16 -6.09
C ALA A 77 2.69 -2.18 -4.90
N GLN A 78 3.09 -2.64 -3.71
CA GLN A 78 3.01 -1.85 -2.48
C GLN A 78 4.18 -0.88 -2.29
N VAL A 79 5.39 -1.23 -2.77
CA VAL A 79 6.58 -0.39 -2.64
C VAL A 79 6.66 0.55 -3.84
N GLY A 80 6.35 1.82 -3.60
CA GLY A 80 6.51 2.85 -4.62
C GLY A 80 6.50 4.26 -4.06
N THR A 81 6.03 5.21 -4.86
CA THR A 81 5.91 6.62 -4.48
C THR A 81 5.14 6.80 -3.18
N GLY A 82 4.13 5.95 -2.93
CA GLY A 82 3.35 5.98 -1.69
C GLY A 82 4.17 5.84 -0.42
N ASN A 83 5.23 5.02 -0.40
CA ASN A 83 6.07 4.83 0.77
C ASN A 83 7.01 6.02 0.99
N ILE A 84 7.55 6.60 -0.09
CA ILE A 84 8.50 7.71 -0.02
C ILE A 84 7.75 9.02 0.20
N VAL A 85 6.96 9.43 -0.80
CA VAL A 85 6.22 10.70 -0.79
C VAL A 85 5.11 10.68 0.25
N GLY A 86 4.47 9.53 0.49
CA GLY A 86 3.45 9.42 1.52
C GLY A 86 4.00 9.59 2.93
N ALA A 87 5.16 9.00 3.25
CA ALA A 87 5.82 9.22 4.55
C ALA A 87 6.30 10.67 4.70
N CYS A 88 6.91 11.25 3.66
CA CYS A 88 7.29 12.66 3.66
C CYS A 88 6.06 13.57 3.86
N GLY A 89 4.97 13.33 3.14
CA GLY A 89 3.72 14.08 3.28
C GLY A 89 3.08 13.92 4.66
N ALA A 90 3.18 12.74 5.28
CA ALA A 90 2.74 12.52 6.65
C ALA A 90 3.52 13.37 7.64
N ILE A 91 4.84 13.45 7.50
CA ILE A 91 5.70 14.28 8.35
C ILE A 91 5.43 15.77 8.13
N LEU A 92 5.31 16.21 6.88
CA LEU A 92 5.11 17.61 6.53
C LEU A 92 3.77 18.16 7.06
N ILE A 93 2.70 17.37 6.99
CA ILE A 93 1.35 17.81 7.37
C ILE A 93 1.00 17.42 8.81
N GLY A 94 1.32 16.19 9.22
CA GLY A 94 0.98 15.62 10.53
C GLY A 94 2.10 15.68 11.57
N GLY A 95 3.30 16.12 11.19
CA GLY A 95 4.48 16.13 12.05
C GLY A 95 5.12 14.74 12.22
N PRO A 96 6.24 14.65 12.96
CA PRO A 96 6.96 13.39 13.17
C PRO A 96 6.12 12.29 13.83
N GLY A 97 5.12 12.68 14.65
CA GLY A 97 4.20 11.77 15.31
C GLY A 97 3.31 10.96 14.35
N ALA A 98 3.12 11.42 13.12
CA ALA A 98 2.35 10.69 12.11
C ALA A 98 2.99 9.34 11.76
N ILE A 99 4.32 9.22 11.85
CA ILE A 99 5.05 7.97 11.57
C ILE A 99 4.67 6.86 12.56
N PHE A 100 4.47 7.21 13.84
CA PHE A 100 3.98 6.25 14.83
C PHE A 100 2.62 5.67 14.44
N TRP A 101 1.69 6.54 14.02
CA TRP A 101 0.36 6.12 13.59
C TRP A 101 0.38 5.34 12.27
N MET A 102 1.31 5.62 11.36
CA MET A 102 1.58 4.77 10.19
C MET A 102 1.98 3.35 10.61
N TRP A 103 2.85 3.20 11.62
CA TRP A 103 3.24 1.88 12.13
C TRP A 103 2.10 1.11 12.77
N ILE A 104 1.27 1.79 13.58
CA ILE A 104 0.08 1.16 14.19
C ILE A 104 -0.89 0.65 13.12
N ILE A 105 -1.15 1.46 12.08
CA ILE A 105 -2.03 1.05 10.99
C ILE A 105 -1.42 -0.05 10.13
N ALA A 106 -0.11 -0.04 9.87
CA ALA A 106 0.55 -1.16 9.21
C ALA A 106 0.43 -2.45 10.03
N PHE A 107 0.61 -2.37 11.34
CA PHE A 107 0.48 -3.53 12.23
C PHE A 107 -0.94 -4.12 12.23
N LEU A 108 -1.97 -3.27 12.33
CA LEU A 108 -3.37 -3.69 12.26
C LEU A 108 -3.76 -4.16 10.85
N GLY A 109 -3.20 -3.52 9.82
CA GLY A 109 -3.41 -3.84 8.42
C GLY A 109 -2.94 -5.24 8.03
N MET A 110 -1.90 -5.78 8.69
CA MET A 110 -1.47 -7.17 8.48
C MET A 110 -2.59 -8.19 8.74
N ALA A 111 -3.46 -7.94 9.73
CA ALA A 111 -4.60 -8.82 9.99
C ALA A 111 -5.71 -8.65 8.94
N THR A 112 -5.95 -7.42 8.49
CA THR A 112 -6.93 -7.11 7.44
C THR A 112 -6.54 -7.77 6.11
N ILE A 113 -5.31 -7.57 5.65
CA ILE A 113 -4.85 -8.12 4.36
C ILE A 113 -4.79 -9.66 4.40
N TYR A 114 -4.50 -10.25 5.56
CA TYR A 114 -4.60 -11.69 5.76
C TYR A 114 -6.05 -12.18 5.61
N ALA A 115 -7.03 -11.47 6.19
CA ALA A 115 -8.43 -11.81 6.04
C ALA A 115 -8.90 -11.67 4.58
N GLU A 116 -8.48 -10.61 3.88
CA GLU A 116 -8.75 -10.38 2.45
C GLU A 116 -8.19 -11.54 1.61
N ALA A 117 -6.92 -11.89 1.79
CA ALA A 117 -6.28 -12.98 1.07
C ALA A 117 -6.96 -14.34 1.32
N VAL A 118 -7.36 -14.63 2.57
CA VAL A 118 -8.08 -15.86 2.91
C VAL A 118 -9.47 -15.90 2.25
N LEU A 119 -10.19 -14.77 2.23
CA LEU A 119 -11.49 -14.66 1.57
C LEU A 119 -11.35 -14.81 0.05
N ALA A 120 -10.36 -14.17 -0.56
CA ALA A 120 -10.06 -14.31 -1.98
C ALA A 120 -9.78 -15.77 -2.35
N GLN A 121 -9.00 -16.49 -1.53
CA GLN A 121 -8.73 -17.92 -1.77
C GLN A 121 -9.94 -18.81 -1.56
N LYS A 122 -10.79 -18.53 -0.56
CA LYS A 122 -12.01 -19.33 -0.30
C LYS A 122 -13.12 -19.11 -1.32
N THR A 123 -13.16 -17.94 -1.96
CA THR A 123 -14.23 -17.55 -2.89
C THR A 123 -13.78 -17.55 -4.34
N ARG A 124 -12.55 -18.01 -4.62
CA ARG A 124 -12.01 -18.11 -5.97
C ARG A 124 -12.87 -18.99 -6.86
N VAL A 125 -12.99 -18.59 -8.12
CA VAL A 125 -13.65 -19.35 -9.17
C VAL A 125 -12.57 -19.91 -10.10
N VAL A 126 -12.67 -21.19 -10.42
CA VAL A 126 -11.82 -21.82 -11.44
C VAL A 126 -12.65 -21.89 -12.71
N ASN A 127 -12.21 -21.16 -13.73
CA ASN A 127 -12.84 -21.13 -15.03
C ASN A 127 -12.57 -22.44 -15.80
N ALA A 128 -13.36 -22.68 -16.85
CA ALA A 128 -13.25 -23.89 -17.68
C ALA A 128 -11.91 -24.01 -18.42
N ASP A 129 -11.22 -22.89 -18.64
CA ASP A 129 -9.87 -22.82 -19.23
C ASP A 129 -8.75 -23.07 -18.20
N GLY A 130 -9.09 -23.35 -16.94
CA GLY A 130 -8.16 -23.56 -15.85
C GLY A 130 -7.60 -22.28 -15.23
N THR A 131 -8.05 -21.10 -15.67
CA THR A 131 -7.70 -19.83 -15.02
C THR A 131 -8.41 -19.71 -13.68
N VAL A 132 -7.72 -19.16 -12.69
CA VAL A 132 -8.26 -18.96 -11.34
C VAL A 132 -8.48 -17.47 -11.13
N GLU A 133 -9.73 -17.10 -10.92
CA GLU A 133 -10.13 -15.72 -10.62
C GLU A 133 -10.50 -15.61 -9.14
N GLY A 134 -10.02 -14.58 -8.48
CA GLY A 134 -10.27 -14.33 -7.07
C GLY A 134 -10.33 -12.84 -6.77
N GLY A 135 -10.55 -12.52 -5.50
CA GLY A 135 -10.54 -11.14 -5.00
C GLY A 135 -11.93 -10.60 -4.64
N PRO A 136 -12.03 -9.28 -4.42
CA PRO A 136 -13.19 -8.67 -3.78
C PRO A 136 -14.51 -8.85 -4.45
N VAL A 137 -14.51 -8.80 -5.78
CA VAL A 137 -15.72 -8.99 -6.58
C VAL A 137 -16.37 -10.35 -6.26
N TYR A 138 -15.57 -11.39 -6.02
CA TYR A 138 -16.05 -12.74 -5.76
C TYR A 138 -16.53 -12.90 -4.32
N TYR A 139 -15.78 -12.41 -3.32
CA TYR A 139 -16.27 -12.49 -1.94
C TYR A 139 -17.48 -11.59 -1.68
N ILE A 140 -17.61 -10.44 -2.36
CA ILE A 140 -18.80 -9.57 -2.29
C ILE A 140 -20.02 -10.30 -2.86
N LYS A 141 -19.89 -10.90 -4.06
CA LYS A 141 -20.99 -11.69 -4.68
C LYS A 141 -21.35 -12.93 -3.86
N THR A 142 -20.39 -13.52 -3.16
CA THR A 142 -20.61 -14.69 -2.31
C THR A 142 -21.31 -14.31 -1.00
N ALA A 143 -20.92 -13.19 -0.38
CA ALA A 143 -21.48 -12.71 0.87
C ALA A 143 -22.88 -12.08 0.69
N PHE A 144 -23.05 -11.27 -0.36
CA PHE A 144 -24.32 -10.61 -0.68
C PHE A 144 -24.91 -11.25 -1.92
N LYS A 145 -25.96 -12.06 -1.76
CA LYS A 145 -26.65 -12.69 -2.89
C LYS A 145 -27.68 -11.75 -3.52
N GLY A 146 -28.00 -11.98 -4.79
CA GLY A 146 -29.03 -11.24 -5.51
C GLY A 146 -28.53 -9.96 -6.21
N SER A 147 -29.47 -9.07 -6.56
CA SER A 147 -29.20 -7.82 -7.28
C SER A 147 -28.29 -6.87 -6.50
N PHE A 148 -28.44 -6.82 -5.18
CA PHE A 148 -27.63 -5.95 -4.31
C PHE A 148 -26.14 -6.30 -4.33
N GLY A 149 -25.78 -7.59 -4.23
CA GLY A 149 -24.38 -8.00 -4.31
C GLY A 149 -23.76 -7.82 -5.69
N LYS A 150 -24.56 -7.99 -6.77
CA LYS A 150 -24.11 -7.67 -8.13
C LYS A 150 -23.80 -6.18 -8.28
N PHE A 151 -24.67 -5.31 -7.76
CA PHE A 151 -24.44 -3.87 -7.74
C PHE A 151 -23.16 -3.50 -6.96
N LEU A 152 -23.01 -4.02 -5.74
CA LEU A 152 -21.86 -3.70 -4.90
C LEU A 152 -20.53 -4.17 -5.52
N ALA A 153 -20.53 -5.36 -6.13
CA ALA A 153 -19.37 -5.89 -6.83
C ALA A 153 -19.02 -5.08 -8.09
N ALA A 154 -20.02 -4.61 -8.85
CA ALA A 154 -19.82 -3.73 -9.99
C ALA A 154 -19.28 -2.36 -9.55
N PHE A 155 -19.87 -1.78 -8.52
CA PHE A 155 -19.42 -0.51 -7.93
C PHE A 155 -17.96 -0.60 -7.45
N PHE A 156 -17.61 -1.67 -6.73
CA PHE A 156 -16.24 -1.92 -6.31
C PHE A 156 -15.30 -2.03 -7.50
N SER A 157 -15.66 -2.81 -8.52
CA SER A 157 -14.81 -3.01 -9.72
C SER A 157 -14.53 -1.70 -10.45
N ILE A 158 -15.55 -0.87 -10.67
CA ILE A 158 -15.41 0.43 -11.32
C ILE A 158 -14.53 1.35 -10.48
N SER A 159 -14.78 1.40 -9.16
CA SER A 159 -14.01 2.22 -8.24
C SER A 159 -12.54 1.80 -8.19
N ALA A 160 -12.26 0.49 -8.17
CA ALA A 160 -10.91 -0.06 -8.18
C ALA A 160 -10.16 0.26 -9.49
N ILE A 161 -10.83 0.17 -10.65
CA ILE A 161 -10.24 0.56 -11.94
C ILE A 161 -9.87 2.04 -11.94
N LEU A 162 -10.76 2.91 -11.47
CA LEU A 162 -10.50 4.35 -11.39
C LEU A 162 -9.38 4.67 -10.41
N ALA A 163 -9.43 4.10 -9.21
CA ALA A 163 -8.49 4.40 -8.13
C ALA A 163 -7.09 3.81 -8.40
N LEU A 164 -6.99 2.51 -8.67
CA LEU A 164 -5.71 1.83 -8.83
C LEU A 164 -5.20 1.92 -10.28
N GLY A 165 -6.08 1.69 -11.26
CA GLY A 165 -5.72 1.67 -12.68
C GLY A 165 -5.34 3.04 -13.24
N PHE A 166 -6.13 4.07 -12.94
CA PHE A 166 -5.89 5.42 -13.47
C PHE A 166 -5.16 6.32 -12.46
N MET A 167 -5.76 6.57 -11.30
CA MET A 167 -5.20 7.53 -10.33
C MET A 167 -3.88 7.05 -9.75
N GLY A 168 -3.77 5.76 -9.41
CA GLY A 168 -2.54 5.14 -8.93
C GLY A 168 -1.40 5.26 -9.93
N ALA A 169 -1.63 4.86 -11.19
CA ALA A 169 -0.64 4.99 -12.26
C ALA A 169 -0.22 6.45 -12.54
N MET A 170 -1.17 7.38 -12.46
CA MET A 170 -0.91 8.81 -12.64
C MET A 170 0.01 9.37 -11.54
N VAL A 171 -0.27 9.06 -10.27
CA VAL A 171 0.56 9.54 -9.14
C VAL A 171 1.98 8.99 -9.23
N GLN A 172 2.13 7.70 -9.60
CA GLN A 172 3.44 7.07 -9.77
C GLN A 172 4.24 7.70 -10.91
N SER A 173 3.63 7.86 -12.09
CA SER A 173 4.29 8.43 -13.26
C SER A 173 4.68 9.90 -13.08
N ASN A 174 3.81 10.71 -12.44
CA ASN A 174 4.13 12.10 -12.10
C ASN A 174 5.34 12.19 -11.16
N SER A 175 5.41 11.34 -10.13
CA SER A 175 6.53 11.36 -9.19
C SER A 175 7.86 10.93 -9.81
N ILE A 176 7.84 9.97 -10.75
CA ILE A 176 9.03 9.60 -11.55
C ILE A 176 9.49 10.81 -12.38
N GLY A 177 8.55 11.47 -13.06
CA GLY A 177 8.82 12.64 -13.89
C GLY A 177 9.44 13.78 -13.07
N GLU A 178 8.82 14.17 -11.96
CA GLU A 178 9.32 15.23 -11.08
C GLU A 178 10.69 14.89 -10.48
N SER A 179 10.90 13.64 -10.06
CA SER A 179 12.20 13.21 -9.53
C SER A 179 13.31 13.33 -10.57
N CYS A 180 13.06 12.92 -11.81
CA CYS A 180 14.05 13.02 -12.89
C CYS A 180 14.29 14.47 -13.33
N TYR A 181 13.25 15.29 -13.33
CA TYR A 181 13.38 16.72 -13.60
C TYR A 181 14.26 17.41 -12.54
N ASN A 182 13.98 17.15 -11.26
CA ASN A 182 14.72 17.77 -10.16
C ASN A 182 16.17 17.28 -10.06
N ALA A 183 16.44 16.00 -10.37
CA ALA A 183 17.78 15.42 -10.27
C ALA A 183 18.65 15.67 -11.51
N PHE A 184 18.06 15.60 -12.71
CA PHE A 184 18.80 15.57 -13.97
C PHE A 184 18.36 16.64 -14.98
N GLY A 185 17.35 17.44 -14.66
CA GLY A 185 16.80 18.46 -15.58
C GLY A 185 16.00 17.89 -16.74
N ILE A 186 15.68 16.59 -16.75
CA ILE A 186 14.95 15.95 -17.85
C ILE A 186 13.48 16.39 -17.83
N PRO A 187 12.92 16.92 -18.94
CA PRO A 187 11.53 17.32 -18.98
C PRO A 187 10.57 16.16 -18.65
N THR A 188 9.55 16.43 -17.83
CA THR A 188 8.64 15.40 -17.28
C THR A 188 7.89 14.62 -18.36
N TRP A 189 7.51 15.26 -19.47
CA TRP A 189 6.82 14.58 -20.57
C TRP A 189 7.71 13.55 -21.29
N VAL A 190 9.03 13.79 -21.37
CA VAL A 190 9.99 12.84 -21.97
C VAL A 190 10.09 11.59 -21.11
N MET A 191 10.18 11.77 -19.79
CA MET A 191 10.17 10.64 -18.86
C MET A 191 8.83 9.91 -18.86
N GLY A 192 7.72 10.62 -18.96
CA GLY A 192 6.40 10.02 -19.13
C GLY A 192 6.34 9.10 -20.35
N LEU A 193 6.81 9.58 -21.51
CA LEU A 193 6.86 8.78 -22.74
C LEU A 193 7.75 7.54 -22.58
N ALA A 194 8.94 7.69 -21.99
CA ALA A 194 9.85 6.58 -21.75
C ALA A 194 9.22 5.50 -20.86
N VAL A 195 8.59 5.90 -19.75
CA VAL A 195 7.89 4.99 -18.84
C VAL A 195 6.73 4.29 -19.55
N SER A 196 5.93 5.01 -20.36
CA SER A 196 4.83 4.42 -21.12
C SER A 196 5.30 3.35 -22.11
N VAL A 197 6.39 3.60 -22.85
CA VAL A 197 6.95 2.63 -23.80
C VAL A 197 7.40 1.37 -23.07
N ILE A 198 8.12 1.51 -21.95
CA ILE A 198 8.58 0.37 -21.14
C ILE A 198 7.37 -0.42 -20.60
N ALA A 199 6.35 0.27 -20.09
CA ALA A 199 5.15 -0.37 -19.56
C ALA A 199 4.43 -1.20 -20.63
N VAL A 200 4.26 -0.68 -21.85
CA VAL A 200 3.65 -1.41 -22.98
C VAL A 200 4.44 -2.67 -23.32
N LEU A 201 5.76 -2.60 -23.40
CA LEU A 201 6.63 -3.76 -23.69
C LEU A 201 6.50 -4.87 -22.64
N ILE A 202 6.30 -4.49 -21.38
CA ILE A 202 6.09 -5.44 -20.28
C ILE A 202 4.68 -6.03 -20.35
N PHE A 203 3.64 -5.22 -20.49
CA PHE A 203 2.24 -5.66 -20.47
C PHE A 203 1.85 -6.55 -21.65
N ILE A 204 2.42 -6.32 -22.85
CA ILE A 204 2.19 -7.20 -24.02
C ILE A 204 2.60 -8.65 -23.73
N GLY A 205 3.55 -8.88 -22.82
CA GLY A 205 3.99 -10.22 -22.45
C GLY A 205 3.12 -10.95 -21.41
N GLY A 206 2.03 -10.35 -20.95
CA GLY A 206 1.11 -10.96 -19.98
C GLY A 206 1.66 -11.13 -18.56
N VAL A 207 0.91 -11.84 -17.72
CA VAL A 207 1.18 -12.02 -16.27
C VAL A 207 2.53 -12.70 -16.02
N GLN A 208 2.95 -13.62 -16.88
CA GLN A 208 4.23 -14.31 -16.77
C GLN A 208 5.43 -13.37 -16.97
N ARG A 209 5.35 -12.44 -17.93
CA ARG A 209 6.41 -11.43 -18.13
C ARG A 209 6.45 -10.44 -16.99
N ILE A 210 5.28 -9.99 -16.51
CA ILE A 210 5.17 -9.12 -15.33
C ILE A 210 5.87 -9.78 -14.15
N GLY A 211 5.53 -11.03 -13.82
CA GLY A 211 6.17 -11.78 -12.75
C GLY A 211 7.69 -11.88 -12.91
N SER A 212 8.19 -12.22 -14.10
CA SER A 212 9.63 -12.36 -14.35
C SER A 212 10.42 -11.05 -14.26
N VAL A 213 9.83 -9.92 -14.67
CA VAL A 213 10.49 -8.61 -14.57
C VAL A 213 10.50 -8.16 -13.12
N THR A 214 9.36 -8.30 -12.45
CA THR A 214 9.17 -7.89 -11.06
C THR A 214 10.05 -8.67 -10.10
N GLU A 215 10.18 -9.99 -10.27
CA GLU A 215 11.08 -10.84 -9.47
C GLU A 215 12.54 -10.37 -9.50
N LYS A 216 12.98 -9.75 -10.60
CA LYS A 216 14.35 -9.24 -10.77
C LYS A 216 14.50 -7.80 -10.29
N LEU A 217 13.55 -6.94 -10.63
CA LEU A 217 13.61 -5.51 -10.29
C LEU A 217 13.36 -5.25 -8.80
N VAL A 218 12.43 -5.98 -8.18
CA VAL A 218 12.02 -5.73 -6.79
C VAL A 218 13.15 -5.94 -5.78
N PRO A 219 13.94 -7.02 -5.85
CA PRO A 219 15.08 -7.16 -4.96
C PRO A 219 16.10 -6.04 -5.16
N VAL A 220 16.41 -5.69 -6.42
CA VAL A 220 17.40 -4.63 -6.74
C VAL A 220 16.93 -3.27 -6.20
N MET A 221 15.67 -2.88 -6.46
CA MET A 221 15.13 -1.61 -5.97
C MET A 221 15.11 -1.55 -4.43
N ALA A 222 14.72 -2.64 -3.78
CA ALA A 222 14.67 -2.71 -2.32
C ALA A 222 16.08 -2.64 -1.71
N THR A 223 17.06 -3.33 -2.30
CA THR A 223 18.46 -3.27 -1.86
C THR A 223 19.03 -1.87 -2.02
N LEU A 224 18.84 -1.21 -3.17
CA LEU A 224 19.34 0.16 -3.39
C LEU A 224 18.73 1.14 -2.38
N TYR A 225 17.41 1.06 -2.18
CA TYR A 225 16.70 1.93 -1.25
C TYR A 225 17.17 1.71 0.21
N LEU A 226 17.25 0.46 0.65
CA LEU A 226 17.67 0.12 2.01
C LEU A 226 19.14 0.47 2.25
N VAL A 227 20.04 0.14 1.32
CA VAL A 227 21.46 0.46 1.46
C VAL A 227 21.68 1.98 1.49
N GLY A 228 21.06 2.72 0.57
CA GLY A 228 21.15 4.18 0.55
C GLY A 228 20.62 4.81 1.86
N GLY A 229 19.45 4.35 2.33
CA GLY A 229 18.88 4.80 3.60
C GLY A 229 19.76 4.46 4.80
N LEU A 230 20.30 3.24 4.87
CA LEU A 230 21.18 2.80 5.95
C LEU A 230 22.48 3.59 5.98
N ILE A 231 23.08 3.92 4.83
CA ILE A 231 24.27 4.78 4.77
C ILE A 231 23.98 6.14 5.41
N VAL A 232 22.85 6.77 5.08
CA VAL A 232 22.45 8.06 5.66
C VAL A 232 22.20 7.93 7.18
N LEU A 233 21.52 6.86 7.61
CA LEU A 233 21.27 6.61 9.03
C LEU A 233 22.56 6.38 9.81
N ILE A 234 23.51 5.61 9.28
CA ILE A 234 24.82 5.38 9.91
C ILE A 234 25.61 6.69 9.97
N ALA A 235 25.64 7.48 8.90
CA ALA A 235 26.30 8.78 8.88
C ALA A 235 25.70 9.77 9.88
N ARG A 236 24.42 9.61 10.24
CA ARG A 236 23.69 10.46 11.19
C ARG A 236 23.26 9.72 12.47
N ILE A 237 23.98 8.67 12.85
CA ILE A 237 23.58 7.76 13.95
C ILE A 237 23.32 8.48 15.27
N LYS A 238 24.06 9.57 15.55
CA LYS A 238 23.90 10.40 16.76
C LYS A 238 22.51 11.00 16.91
N TYR A 239 21.81 11.26 15.81
CA TYR A 239 20.47 11.87 15.80
C TYR A 239 19.34 10.83 15.85
N ILE A 240 19.65 9.53 15.69
CA ILE A 240 18.63 8.48 15.66
C ILE A 240 17.86 8.40 16.99
N PRO A 241 18.49 8.39 18.18
CA PRO A 241 17.76 8.32 19.44
C PRO A 241 16.81 9.51 19.62
N GLU A 242 17.27 10.72 19.30
CA GLU A 242 16.46 11.94 19.36
C GLU A 242 15.29 11.87 18.37
N THR A 243 15.52 11.39 17.15
CA THR A 243 14.48 11.25 16.12
C THR A 243 13.40 10.27 16.54
N ILE A 244 13.77 9.10 17.09
CA ILE A 244 12.81 8.14 17.64
C ILE A 244 12.04 8.78 18.81
N GLY A 245 12.74 9.48 19.71
CA GLY A 245 12.10 10.23 20.80
C GLY A 245 11.07 11.24 20.31
N MET A 246 11.37 11.98 19.23
CA MET A 246 10.43 12.92 18.60
C MET A 246 9.20 12.21 18.02
N ILE A 247 9.36 11.05 17.37
CA ILE A 247 8.24 10.28 16.83
C ILE A 247 7.25 9.92 17.95
N PHE A 248 7.74 9.35 19.05
CA PHE A 248 6.87 8.97 20.17
C PHE A 248 6.29 10.19 20.90
N LYS A 249 7.10 11.22 21.16
CA LYS A 249 6.64 12.44 21.84
C LYS A 249 5.52 13.12 21.06
N TYR A 250 5.73 13.35 19.76
CA TYR A 250 4.76 14.05 18.92
C TYR A 250 3.58 13.20 18.49
N ALA A 251 3.63 11.87 18.67
CA ALA A 251 2.48 11.01 18.45
C ALA A 251 1.35 11.25 19.46
N PHE A 252 1.68 11.67 20.69
CA PHE A 252 0.74 11.88 21.79
C PHE A 252 0.65 13.35 22.25
N VAL A 253 1.75 14.09 22.15
CA VAL A 253 1.83 15.53 22.47
C VAL A 253 2.46 16.27 21.29
N PRO A 254 1.75 16.39 20.16
CA PRO A 254 2.26 17.12 19.01
C PRO A 254 2.50 18.59 19.37
N ASN A 255 3.64 19.12 18.95
CA ASN A 255 4.03 20.50 19.26
C ASN A 255 3.00 21.49 18.72
N ALA A 256 2.77 22.59 19.46
CA ALA A 256 1.92 23.72 19.05
C ALA A 256 2.39 24.42 17.74
N LEU A 257 3.56 24.05 17.21
CA LEU A 257 4.12 24.49 15.93
C LEU A 257 3.21 24.20 14.71
N ILE A 258 2.27 23.25 14.82
CA ILE A 258 1.28 22.98 13.75
C ILE A 258 0.07 23.95 13.81
N GLY A 259 0.11 24.98 14.67
CA GLY A 259 -0.80 26.12 14.59
C GLY A 259 -2.24 25.83 15.02
N GLY A 260 -2.43 24.99 16.04
CA GLY A 260 -3.75 24.66 16.59
C GLY A 260 -3.68 24.14 18.03
N SER A 261 -4.85 23.87 18.63
CA SER A 261 -4.92 23.21 19.95
C SER A 261 -4.28 21.82 19.90
N ILE A 262 -3.82 21.31 21.05
CA ILE A 262 -3.21 19.96 21.17
C ILE A 262 -4.09 18.89 20.51
N GLY A 263 -5.41 18.98 20.67
CA GLY A 263 -6.36 18.05 20.05
C GLY A 263 -6.40 18.11 18.53
N TYR A 264 -6.27 19.30 17.92
CA TYR A 264 -6.22 19.45 16.46
C TYR A 264 -4.94 18.85 15.88
N ALA A 265 -3.79 19.13 16.52
CA ALA A 265 -2.51 18.61 16.07
C ALA A 265 -2.43 17.08 16.23
N LEU A 266 -3.04 16.52 17.28
CA LEU A 266 -3.17 15.07 17.46
C LEU A 266 -4.05 14.44 16.38
N LYS A 267 -5.21 15.06 16.10
CA LYS A 267 -6.08 14.61 15.00
C LYS A 267 -5.32 14.60 13.68
N GLN A 268 -4.53 15.64 13.38
CA GLN A 268 -3.75 15.70 12.15
C GLN A 268 -2.67 14.62 12.09
N ALA A 269 -1.93 14.38 13.17
CA ALA A 269 -0.93 13.31 13.22
C ALA A 269 -1.55 11.94 12.97
N ILE A 270 -2.69 11.63 13.62
CA ILE A 270 -3.42 10.39 13.42
C ILE A 270 -3.96 10.30 12.00
N SER A 271 -4.67 11.33 11.54
CA SER A 271 -5.32 11.36 10.23
C SER A 271 -4.33 11.19 9.09
N GLN A 272 -3.23 11.94 9.11
CA GLN A 272 -2.18 11.80 8.11
C GLN A 272 -1.46 10.46 8.23
N GLY A 273 -1.17 9.99 9.45
CA GLY A 273 -0.55 8.69 9.66
C GLY A 273 -1.40 7.54 9.12
N VAL A 274 -2.73 7.57 9.35
CA VAL A 274 -3.64 6.54 8.87
C VAL A 274 -3.82 6.59 7.36
N LYS A 275 -4.07 7.77 6.78
CA LYS A 275 -4.26 7.94 5.33
C LYS A 275 -3.03 7.53 4.55
N ARG A 276 -1.85 8.02 4.96
CA ARG A 276 -0.59 7.73 4.28
C ARG A 276 -0.12 6.31 4.57
N GLY A 277 -0.42 5.78 5.75
CA GLY A 277 -0.24 4.38 6.09
C GLY A 277 -1.03 3.45 5.16
N LEU A 278 -2.34 3.69 5.00
CA LEU A 278 -3.19 2.96 4.06
C LEU A 278 -2.63 3.01 2.63
N PHE A 279 -2.30 4.21 2.14
CA PHE A 279 -1.79 4.35 0.77
C PHE A 279 -0.44 3.65 0.56
N SER A 280 0.35 3.48 1.62
CA SER A 280 1.67 2.83 1.56
C SER A 280 1.62 1.31 1.69
N ASN A 281 0.58 0.73 2.31
CA ASN A 281 0.50 -0.71 2.60
C ASN A 281 -0.70 -1.41 1.91
N GLU A 282 -1.61 -0.62 1.34
CA GLU A 282 -2.85 -1.05 0.69
C GLU A 282 -3.79 -1.93 1.52
N ALA A 283 -3.58 -2.04 2.84
CA ALA A 283 -4.37 -2.91 3.70
C ALA A 283 -5.80 -2.39 3.85
N GLY A 284 -6.79 -3.15 3.39
CA GLY A 284 -8.20 -2.71 3.39
C GLY A 284 -8.63 -1.94 2.12
N MET A 285 -7.77 -1.82 1.11
CA MET A 285 -8.16 -1.31 -0.21
C MET A 285 -8.83 -2.38 -1.10
N GLY A 286 -8.71 -3.67 -0.72
CA GLY A 286 -9.20 -4.78 -1.54
C GLY A 286 -8.43 -4.93 -2.86
N SER A 287 -7.13 -4.62 -2.90
CA SER A 287 -6.30 -4.82 -4.09
C SER A 287 -5.69 -6.23 -4.20
N THR A 288 -5.79 -7.04 -3.13
CA THR A 288 -5.31 -8.43 -3.02
C THR A 288 -6.44 -9.46 -3.12
#